data_AF-A0A9E2XV21-F1
#
_entry.id   AF-A0A9E2XV21-F1
#
_cell.length_a   1.000
_cell.length_b   1.000
_cell.length_c   1.000
_cell.angle_alpha   90.00
_cell.angle_beta   90.00
_cell.angle_gamma   90.00
#
_symmetry.space_group_name_H-M   'P 1'
#
loop_
_entity.id
_entity.type
_entity.pdbx_description
1 polymer ?
#
loop_
_entity_poly.entity_id
_entity_poly.type
_entity_poly.pdbx_seq_one_letter_code
_entity_poly.pdbx_strand_id
1 'polypeptide(L)'
;MRLSRFVFSILLTFGAVNAAVATTYTYVGSWKVDSGPLWSATDGLGNFTTPIYSGVEAAAAIFGGSASDYVTSTMGIDPALIDFSAWYDGYGQDAAIFSDTLHADPAGSGLYAIPLFNPLVPTWSAWVEDHGVQNVNYAFKVTDVTNNVPEPSSIALVGAALCGIGAVRRKRSI
;
A
#
# COMPACT_ATOMS: atom_id res chain seq x y z
N MET A 1 -54.40 -13.67 50.19
CA MET A 1 -53.05 -13.78 49.61
C MET A 1 -53.15 -13.86 48.09
N ARG A 2 -52.73 -12.81 47.38
CA ARG A 2 -52.54 -12.81 45.91
C ARG A 2 -51.28 -12.00 45.62
N LEU A 3 -50.18 -12.66 45.27
CA LEU A 3 -48.94 -12.03 44.86
C LEU A 3 -48.80 -12.29 43.36
N SER A 4 -49.06 -11.26 42.54
CA SER A 4 -48.81 -11.30 41.11
C SER A 4 -47.93 -10.12 40.74
N ARG A 5 -46.81 -10.41 40.07
CA ARG A 5 -46.23 -9.70 38.91
C ARG A 5 -44.72 -9.93 38.90
N PHE A 6 -44.31 -11.02 38.26
CA PHE A 6 -42.96 -11.16 37.73
C PHE A 6 -42.91 -10.31 36.44
N VAL A 7 -42.11 -9.24 36.44
CA VAL A 7 -41.74 -8.52 35.23
C VAL A 7 -40.27 -8.81 34.99
N PHE A 8 -39.99 -9.68 34.03
CA PHE A 8 -38.64 -9.91 33.50
C PHE A 8 -38.33 -8.81 32.49
N SER A 9 -37.49 -7.85 32.88
CA SER A 9 -36.91 -6.88 31.97
C SER A 9 -35.70 -7.51 31.29
N ILE A 10 -35.86 -7.97 30.04
CA ILE A 10 -34.75 -8.39 29.19
C ILE A 10 -34.10 -7.12 28.63
N LEU A 11 -32.94 -6.75 29.17
CA LEU A 11 -32.07 -5.73 28.61
C LEU A 11 -31.26 -6.40 27.49
N LEU A 12 -31.59 -6.13 26.23
CA LEU A 12 -30.84 -6.64 25.08
C LEU A 12 -29.76 -5.62 24.71
N THR A 13 -28.55 -5.81 25.24
CA THR A 13 -27.37 -5.03 24.86
C THR A 13 -26.85 -5.51 23.50
N PHE A 14 -27.22 -4.81 22.42
CA PHE A 14 -26.53 -4.93 21.14
C PHE A 14 -25.21 -4.17 21.21
N GLY A 15 -24.13 -4.89 21.53
CA GLY A 15 -22.77 -4.37 21.33
C GLY A 15 -22.47 -4.30 19.83
N ALA A 16 -22.32 -3.08 19.30
CA ALA A 16 -21.78 -2.90 17.97
C ALA A 16 -20.29 -3.26 17.99
N VAL A 17 -19.95 -4.44 17.48
CA VAL A 17 -18.56 -4.81 17.17
C VAL A 17 -18.17 -4.06 15.91
N ASN A 18 -17.39 -2.99 16.07
CA ASN A 18 -16.62 -2.42 14.97
C ASN A 18 -15.50 -3.41 14.62
N ALA A 19 -15.62 -4.11 13.50
CA ALA A 19 -14.51 -4.87 12.96
C ALA A 19 -13.47 -3.87 12.42
N ALA A 20 -12.29 -3.84 13.04
CA ALA A 20 -11.16 -3.13 12.46
C ALA A 20 -10.78 -3.80 11.14
N VAL A 21 -10.77 -3.03 10.06
CA VAL A 21 -10.37 -3.51 8.74
C VAL A 21 -8.84 -3.57 8.70
N ALA A 22 -8.28 -4.75 8.44
CA ALA A 22 -6.84 -4.96 8.35
C ALA A 22 -6.36 -4.75 6.91
N THR A 23 -5.32 -3.93 6.71
CA THR A 23 -4.56 -3.88 5.46
C THR A 23 -3.87 -5.22 5.22
N THR A 24 -3.95 -5.72 4.00
CA THR A 24 -3.31 -6.99 3.60
C THR A 24 -2.29 -6.73 2.51
N TYR A 25 -1.19 -7.49 2.55
CA TYR A 25 -0.10 -7.41 1.59
C TYR A 25 -0.01 -8.71 0.81
N THR A 26 -0.10 -8.63 -0.51
CA THR A 26 -0.03 -9.81 -1.39
C THR A 26 1.22 -9.71 -2.25
N TYR A 27 2.10 -10.71 -2.17
CA TYR A 27 3.29 -10.76 -3.02
C TYR A 27 2.89 -10.80 -4.51
N VAL A 28 3.49 -9.93 -5.33
CA VAL A 28 3.19 -9.84 -6.77
C VAL A 28 4.39 -10.15 -7.67
N GLY A 29 5.61 -10.06 -7.15
CA GLY A 29 6.80 -10.31 -7.92
C GLY A 29 8.05 -9.69 -7.30
N SER A 30 9.18 -9.88 -7.96
CA SER A 30 10.47 -9.30 -7.57
C SER A 30 11.27 -8.89 -8.79
N TRP A 31 12.25 -8.02 -8.58
CA TRP A 31 13.19 -7.59 -9.60
C TRP A 31 14.59 -7.43 -9.02
N LYS A 32 15.59 -7.55 -9.87
CA LYS A 32 16.96 -7.16 -9.54
C LYS A 32 17.12 -5.68 -9.83
N VAL A 33 17.91 -4.98 -9.02
CA VAL A 33 18.18 -3.55 -9.25
C VAL A 33 18.70 -3.34 -10.67
N ASP A 34 19.63 -4.18 -11.13
CA ASP A 34 20.26 -4.14 -12.45
C ASP A 34 19.41 -4.65 -13.63
N SER A 35 18.13 -4.93 -13.42
CA SER A 35 17.21 -5.33 -14.51
C SER A 35 16.45 -4.16 -15.14
N GLY A 36 16.84 -2.93 -14.80
CA GLY A 36 16.19 -1.70 -15.24
C GLY A 36 16.70 -1.13 -16.55
N PRO A 37 16.28 0.10 -16.90
CA PRO A 37 16.86 0.80 -18.03
C PRO A 37 18.37 0.99 -17.88
N LEU A 38 19.12 0.85 -18.97
CA LEU A 38 20.57 1.08 -19.01
C LEU A 38 20.92 2.49 -18.54
N TRP A 39 21.82 2.62 -17.56
CA TRP A 39 22.22 3.91 -17.00
C TRP A 39 22.69 4.92 -18.05
N SER A 40 23.37 4.43 -19.09
CA SER A 40 23.94 5.21 -20.18
C SER A 40 23.02 5.36 -21.40
N ALA A 41 21.73 5.04 -21.25
CA ALA A 41 20.76 5.24 -22.32
C ALA A 41 20.67 6.73 -22.69
N THR A 42 20.73 7.00 -24.00
CA THR A 42 20.62 8.35 -24.56
C THR A 42 19.58 8.41 -25.67
N ASP A 43 19.02 9.59 -25.90
CA ASP A 43 18.19 9.89 -27.07
C ASP A 43 19.03 10.06 -28.35
N GLY A 44 18.38 10.28 -29.49
CA GLY A 44 19.05 10.53 -30.77
C GLY A 44 19.87 11.83 -30.85
N LEU A 45 19.87 12.64 -29.79
CA LEU A 45 20.62 13.89 -29.65
C LEU A 45 21.76 13.77 -28.62
N GLY A 46 21.92 12.61 -27.97
CA GLY A 46 22.95 12.36 -26.97
C GLY A 46 22.60 12.80 -25.54
N ASN A 47 21.33 13.11 -25.25
CA ASN A 47 20.89 13.42 -23.88
C ASN A 47 20.59 12.12 -23.13
N PHE A 48 20.98 12.03 -21.85
CA PHE A 48 20.61 10.89 -21.01
C PHE A 48 19.09 10.81 -20.81
N THR A 49 18.55 9.59 -20.83
CA THR A 49 17.10 9.34 -20.73
C THR A 49 16.69 8.41 -19.60
N THR A 50 17.66 7.90 -18.84
CA THR A 50 17.42 6.90 -17.79
C THR A 50 16.65 7.53 -16.63
N PRO A 51 15.42 7.09 -16.33
CA PRO A 51 14.63 7.62 -15.23
C PRO A 51 15.13 7.13 -13.85
N ILE A 52 14.70 7.84 -12.81
CA ILE A 52 14.89 7.45 -11.41
C ILE A 52 13.62 6.79 -10.88
N TYR A 53 13.78 5.72 -10.11
CA TYR A 53 12.67 5.08 -9.41
C TYR A 53 12.97 4.90 -7.93
N SER A 54 12.01 5.24 -7.07
CA SER A 54 11.88 4.62 -5.75
C SER A 54 11.48 3.15 -5.88
N GLY A 55 11.57 2.38 -4.78
CA GLY A 55 11.14 0.98 -4.75
C GLY A 55 9.69 0.78 -5.22
N VAL A 56 8.77 1.60 -4.74
CA VAL A 56 7.34 1.51 -5.09
C VAL A 56 7.05 2.02 -6.50
N GLU A 57 7.79 3.02 -6.99
CA GLU A 57 7.67 3.48 -8.38
C GLU A 57 8.20 2.42 -9.35
N ALA A 58 9.30 1.73 -9.02
CA ALA A 58 9.80 0.60 -9.78
C ALA A 58 8.77 -0.56 -9.81
N ALA A 59 8.17 -0.89 -8.66
CA ALA A 59 7.11 -1.89 -8.60
C ALA A 59 5.93 -1.52 -9.52
N ALA A 60 5.50 -0.26 -9.50
CA ALA A 60 4.43 0.22 -10.39
C ALA A 60 4.83 0.20 -11.87
N ALA A 61 6.08 0.52 -12.20
CA ALA A 61 6.59 0.45 -13.57
C ALA A 61 6.63 -0.99 -14.12
N ILE A 62 6.99 -1.96 -13.27
CA ILE A 62 7.14 -3.37 -13.66
C ILE A 62 5.81 -4.13 -13.65
N PHE A 63 5.01 -3.95 -12.60
CA PHE A 63 3.79 -4.73 -12.36
C PHE A 63 2.49 -3.97 -12.71
N GLY A 64 2.61 -2.70 -13.12
CA GLY A 64 1.50 -1.82 -13.48
C GLY A 64 0.79 -1.21 -12.26
N GLY A 65 -0.09 -0.22 -12.49
CA GLY A 65 -0.79 0.50 -11.43
C GLY A 65 -0.06 1.78 -11.01
N SER A 66 -0.16 2.13 -9.73
CA SER A 66 0.42 3.34 -9.14
C SER A 66 1.37 2.99 -8.00
N ALA A 67 2.32 3.87 -7.68
CA ALA A 67 3.27 3.64 -6.59
C ALA A 67 2.57 3.38 -5.24
N SER A 68 1.43 4.04 -4.98
CA SER A 68 0.64 3.83 -3.76
C SER A 68 -0.03 2.44 -3.66
N ASP A 69 -0.07 1.68 -4.76
CA ASP A 69 -0.61 0.31 -4.73
C ASP A 69 0.39 -0.70 -4.16
N TYR A 70 1.64 -0.28 -3.89
CA TYR A 70 2.72 -1.18 -3.53
C TYR A 70 3.45 -0.76 -2.26
N VAL A 71 4.03 -1.76 -1.61
CA VAL A 71 5.15 -1.64 -0.67
C VAL A 71 6.22 -2.62 -1.11
N THR A 72 7.47 -2.39 -0.73
CA THR A 72 8.56 -3.31 -1.08
C THR A 72 9.27 -3.87 0.14
N SER A 73 9.98 -4.97 -0.10
CA SER A 73 10.87 -5.55 0.90
C SER A 73 12.21 -5.97 0.32
N THR A 74 13.24 -5.96 1.17
CA THR A 74 14.55 -6.57 0.90
C THR A 74 14.72 -7.95 1.53
N MET A 75 13.75 -8.39 2.35
CA MET A 75 13.86 -9.58 3.21
C MET A 75 13.31 -10.86 2.58
N GLY A 76 12.52 -10.78 1.51
CA GLY A 76 11.98 -11.94 0.80
C GLY A 76 10.50 -11.79 0.43
N ILE A 77 9.85 -12.94 0.19
CA ILE A 77 8.46 -13.03 -0.26
C ILE A 77 7.42 -13.15 0.87
N ASP A 78 7.87 -13.25 2.13
CA ASP A 78 6.97 -13.40 3.28
C ASP A 78 6.38 -12.04 3.67
N PRO A 79 5.05 -11.83 3.56
CA PRO A 79 4.41 -10.57 3.93
C PRO A 79 4.61 -10.18 5.40
N ALA A 80 4.91 -11.14 6.28
CA ALA A 80 5.18 -10.86 7.70
C ALA A 80 6.55 -10.21 7.94
N LEU A 81 7.43 -10.21 6.93
CA LEU A 81 8.81 -9.71 7.01
C LEU A 81 9.05 -8.41 6.21
N ILE A 82 7.97 -7.77 5.72
CA ILE A 82 8.08 -6.51 4.96
C ILE A 82 8.76 -5.44 5.82
N ASP A 83 9.86 -4.89 5.29
CA ASP A 83 10.73 -3.88 5.92
C ASP A 83 10.58 -2.49 5.29
N PHE A 84 9.62 -2.30 4.37
CA PHE A 84 9.33 -1.01 3.70
C PHE A 84 10.57 -0.34 3.11
N SER A 85 11.43 -1.19 2.54
CA SER A 85 12.74 -0.82 2.06
C SER A 85 13.00 -1.43 0.69
N ALA A 86 13.90 -0.80 -0.06
CA ALA A 86 14.39 -1.30 -1.32
C ALA A 86 15.92 -1.14 -1.40
N TRP A 87 16.55 -2.03 -2.15
CA TRP A 87 17.88 -1.87 -2.69
C TRP A 87 17.86 -0.84 -3.82
N TYR A 88 18.87 0.02 -3.83
CA TYR A 88 19.11 1.04 -4.83
C TYR A 88 20.54 0.93 -5.34
N ASP A 89 20.73 1.29 -6.60
CA ASP A 89 22.02 1.61 -7.17
C ASP A 89 22.17 3.14 -7.20
N GLY A 90 23.35 3.64 -6.86
CA GLY A 90 23.66 5.07 -6.79
C GLY A 90 24.62 5.46 -7.88
N TYR A 91 24.38 6.60 -8.54
CA TYR A 91 25.25 7.04 -9.62
C TYR A 91 26.69 7.24 -9.10
N GLY A 92 27.63 6.41 -9.55
CA GLY A 92 29.00 6.38 -9.07
C GLY A 92 29.15 5.99 -7.59
N GLN A 93 28.21 5.25 -7.02
CA GLN A 93 28.23 4.71 -5.66
C GLN A 93 27.92 3.22 -5.64
N ASP A 94 28.30 2.54 -4.56
CA ASP A 94 27.87 1.16 -4.32
C ASP A 94 26.39 1.09 -3.94
N ALA A 95 25.78 -0.08 -4.15
CA ALA A 95 24.39 -0.32 -3.78
C ALA A 95 24.10 -0.08 -2.29
N ALA A 96 22.92 0.48 -1.99
CA ALA A 96 22.49 0.76 -0.63
C ALA A 96 20.99 0.46 -0.43
N ILE A 97 20.58 0.32 0.84
CA ILE A 97 19.18 0.17 1.21
C ILE A 97 18.64 1.52 1.67
N PHE A 98 17.48 1.91 1.12
CA PHE A 98 16.72 3.06 1.59
C PHE A 98 15.24 2.69 1.73
N SER A 99 14.43 3.64 2.22
CA SER A 99 12.98 3.51 2.19
C SER A 99 12.49 3.21 0.77
N ASP A 100 11.49 2.35 0.66
CA ASP A 100 10.84 2.00 -0.60
C ASP A 100 10.14 3.18 -1.30
N THR A 101 9.90 4.28 -0.59
CA THR A 101 9.29 5.52 -1.10
C THR A 101 10.29 6.64 -1.42
N LEU A 102 11.60 6.42 -1.19
CA LEU A 102 12.61 7.45 -1.42
C LEU A 102 12.81 7.70 -2.92
N HIS A 103 12.38 8.86 -3.40
CA HIS A 103 12.73 9.36 -4.73
C HIS A 103 14.00 10.22 -4.66
N ALA A 104 15.17 9.59 -4.86
CA ALA A 104 16.46 10.21 -4.64
C ALA A 104 16.98 10.98 -5.87
N ASP A 105 16.34 12.12 -6.16
CA ASP A 105 16.70 13.05 -7.26
C ASP A 105 17.14 14.42 -6.72
N PRO A 106 18.36 14.55 -6.16
CA PRO A 106 18.82 15.80 -5.58
C PRO A 106 19.02 16.91 -6.62
N ALA A 107 19.18 16.57 -7.90
CA ALA A 107 19.26 17.53 -8.99
C ALA A 107 17.89 18.00 -9.51
N GLY A 108 16.80 17.30 -9.17
CA GLY A 108 15.47 17.58 -9.72
C GLY A 108 15.38 17.35 -11.23
N SER A 109 16.25 16.48 -11.77
CA SER A 109 16.34 16.24 -13.22
C SER A 109 15.36 15.17 -13.70
N GLY A 110 14.85 14.33 -12.79
CA GLY A 110 14.12 13.11 -13.07
C GLY A 110 14.98 11.99 -13.66
N LEU A 111 16.30 12.19 -13.77
CA LEU A 111 17.20 11.31 -14.50
C LEU A 111 18.31 10.73 -13.62
N TYR A 112 18.62 9.46 -13.83
CA TYR A 112 19.76 8.77 -13.25
C TYR A 112 21.06 9.28 -13.89
N ALA A 113 21.48 10.46 -13.47
CA ALA A 113 22.65 11.16 -13.98
C ALA A 113 23.38 11.87 -12.85
N ILE A 114 24.64 12.26 -13.10
CA ILE A 114 25.39 13.17 -12.22
C ILE A 114 24.56 14.43 -12.00
N PRO A 115 24.28 14.82 -10.74
CA PRO A 115 23.86 16.18 -10.45
C PRO A 115 24.98 17.11 -10.92
N LEU A 116 24.78 17.79 -12.06
CA LEU A 116 25.77 18.70 -12.68
C LEU A 116 26.31 19.78 -11.71
N PHE A 117 25.66 19.94 -10.55
CA PHE A 117 25.95 20.97 -9.56
C PHE A 117 26.44 20.43 -8.20
N ASN A 118 26.43 19.12 -7.93
CA ASN A 118 26.97 18.59 -6.67
C ASN A 118 27.31 17.08 -6.72
N PRO A 119 28.58 16.68 -6.92
CA PRO A 119 28.98 15.28 -6.90
C PRO A 119 28.88 14.63 -5.51
N LEU A 120 28.58 15.39 -4.45
CA LEU A 120 28.47 14.87 -3.08
C LEU A 120 27.07 14.37 -2.73
N VAL A 121 26.07 14.54 -3.60
CA VAL A 121 24.71 14.03 -3.38
C VAL A 121 24.32 13.15 -4.57
N PRO A 122 24.62 11.84 -4.52
CA PRO A 122 24.36 10.94 -5.62
C PRO A 122 22.86 10.75 -5.85
N THR A 123 22.49 10.56 -7.10
CA THR A 123 21.16 10.10 -7.52
C THR A 123 21.06 8.60 -7.29
N TRP A 124 19.91 8.10 -6.81
CA TRP A 124 19.72 6.67 -6.54
C TRP A 124 18.46 6.14 -7.20
N SER A 125 18.53 4.94 -7.80
CA SER A 125 17.37 4.27 -8.40
C SER A 125 17.27 2.82 -7.93
N ALA A 126 16.05 2.39 -7.59
CA ALA A 126 15.73 1.01 -7.23
C ALA A 126 15.60 0.08 -8.46
N TRP A 127 15.68 0.65 -9.67
CA TRP A 127 15.58 -0.09 -10.93
C TRP A 127 16.35 0.64 -12.03
N VAL A 128 17.61 0.23 -12.23
CA VAL A 128 18.53 0.78 -13.22
C VAL A 128 19.61 -0.27 -13.51
N GLU A 129 19.91 -0.51 -14.79
CA GLU A 129 21.04 -1.36 -15.18
C GLU A 129 22.32 -0.52 -15.09
N ASP A 130 22.88 -0.46 -13.88
CA ASP A 130 24.23 0.04 -13.53
C ASP A 130 24.93 -0.95 -12.59
N HIS A 131 26.26 -0.85 -12.51
CA HIS A 131 27.21 -1.59 -11.64
C HIS A 131 27.03 -3.12 -11.48
N GLY A 132 26.09 -3.77 -12.17
CA GLY A 132 25.75 -5.18 -11.98
C GLY A 132 25.15 -5.49 -10.61
N VAL A 133 24.36 -4.59 -10.03
CA VAL A 133 23.73 -4.79 -8.71
C VAL A 133 22.64 -5.85 -8.77
N GLN A 134 23.00 -7.08 -8.38
CA GLN A 134 22.12 -8.26 -8.41
C GLN A 134 21.16 -8.37 -7.20
N ASN A 135 21.17 -7.38 -6.29
CA ASN A 135 20.28 -7.36 -5.13
C ASN A 135 18.81 -7.36 -5.59
N VAL A 136 17.97 -8.08 -4.84
CA VAL A 136 16.57 -8.33 -5.23
C VAL A 136 15.62 -7.55 -4.32
N ASN A 137 14.70 -6.83 -4.94
CA ASN A 137 13.56 -6.19 -4.30
C ASN A 137 12.29 -7.03 -4.53
N TYR A 138 11.45 -7.14 -3.51
CA TYR A 138 10.20 -7.90 -3.54
C TYR A 138 9.01 -6.93 -3.41
N ALA A 139 8.08 -6.96 -4.36
CA ALA A 139 6.88 -6.11 -4.33
C ALA A 139 5.69 -6.85 -3.72
N PHE A 140 4.94 -6.11 -2.91
CA PHE A 140 3.68 -6.54 -2.36
C PHE A 140 2.62 -5.51 -2.70
N LYS A 141 1.50 -5.98 -3.25
CA LYS A 141 0.34 -5.15 -3.52
C LYS A 141 -0.44 -4.91 -2.23
N VAL A 142 -0.71 -3.65 -1.93
CA VAL A 142 -1.50 -3.22 -0.80
C VAL A 142 -2.97 -3.39 -1.16
N THR A 143 -3.68 -4.18 -0.36
CA THR A 143 -5.14 -4.31 -0.46
C THR A 143 -5.75 -3.91 0.85
N ASP A 144 -6.39 -2.74 0.86
CA ASP A 144 -7.29 -2.35 1.93
C ASP A 144 -8.62 -3.08 1.73
N VAL A 145 -9.03 -3.85 2.74
CA VAL A 145 -10.31 -4.58 2.72
C VAL A 145 -11.51 -3.61 2.90
N THR A 146 -11.28 -2.30 2.81
CA THR A 146 -12.30 -1.25 2.89
C THR A 146 -13.28 -1.27 1.72
N ASN A 147 -13.00 -1.98 0.62
CA ASN A 147 -13.96 -2.17 -0.46
C ASN A 147 -14.97 -3.30 -0.20
N ASN A 148 -14.79 -4.08 0.87
CA ASN A 148 -15.77 -5.07 1.35
C ASN A 148 -16.43 -4.57 2.65
N VAL A 149 -16.91 -3.31 2.69
CA VAL A 149 -17.76 -2.86 3.80
C VAL A 149 -19.02 -3.74 3.81
N PRO A 150 -19.23 -4.63 4.80
CA PRO A 150 -20.55 -5.21 4.98
C PRO A 150 -21.48 -4.05 5.30
N GLU A 151 -22.57 -3.90 4.54
CA GLU A 151 -23.48 -2.76 4.69
C GLU A 151 -23.75 -2.47 6.18
N PRO A 152 -23.65 -1.20 6.63
CA PRO A 152 -23.75 -0.88 8.03
C PRO A 152 -25.01 -1.52 8.61
N SER A 153 -24.85 -2.25 9.71
CA SER A 153 -25.96 -2.80 10.51
C SER A 153 -26.99 -1.73 10.90
N SER A 154 -26.68 -0.44 10.70
CA SER A 154 -27.59 0.70 10.63
C SER A 154 -28.84 0.46 9.75
N ILE A 155 -28.71 -0.14 8.56
CA ILE A 155 -29.87 -0.44 7.70
C ILE A 155 -30.73 -1.53 8.34
N ALA A 156 -30.11 -2.56 8.91
CA ALA A 156 -30.81 -3.58 9.67
C ALA A 156 -31.48 -3.01 10.93
N LEU A 157 -30.85 -2.03 11.60
CA LEU A 157 -31.36 -1.36 12.79
C LEU A 157 -32.54 -0.44 12.46
N VAL A 158 -32.45 0.33 11.37
CA VAL A 158 -33.55 1.16 10.86
C VAL A 158 -34.71 0.27 10.40
N GLY A 159 -34.42 -0.82 9.69
CA GLY A 159 -35.41 -1.82 9.31
C GLY A 159 -36.11 -2.45 10.51
N ALA A 160 -35.35 -2.87 11.53
CA ALA A 160 -35.89 -3.44 12.77
C ALA A 160 -36.72 -2.41 13.56
N ALA A 161 -36.26 -1.15 13.63
CA ALA A 161 -36.99 -0.06 14.29
C ALA A 161 -38.33 0.23 13.59
N LEU A 162 -38.34 0.28 12.25
CA LEU A 162 -39.57 0.49 11.48
C LEU A 162 -40.55 -0.69 11.61
N CYS A 163 -40.05 -1.93 11.58
CA CYS A 163 -40.86 -3.12 11.85
C CYS A 163 -41.46 -3.10 13.26
N GLY A 164 -40.68 -2.70 14.27
CA GLY A 164 -41.14 -2.55 15.65
C GLY A 164 -42.25 -1.50 15.79
N ILE A 165 -42.08 -0.33 15.18
CA ILE A 165 -43.09 0.75 15.19
C ILE A 165 -44.38 0.31 14.48
N GLY A 166 -44.26 -0.40 13.35
CA GLY A 166 -45.40 -0.97 12.62
C GLY A 166 -46.20 -1.99 13.44
N ALA A 167 -45.52 -2.85 14.18
CA ALA A 167 -46.16 -3.85 15.06
C ALA A 167 -46.89 -3.20 16.25
N VAL A 168 -46.36 -2.11 16.81
CA VAL A 168 -47.01 -1.36 17.91
C VAL A 168 -48.26 -0.63 17.42
N ARG A 169 -48.26 -0.08 16.20
CA ARG A 169 -49.43 0.60 15.62
C ARG A 169 -50.61 -0.34 15.37
N ARG A 170 -50.37 -1.59 14.94
CA ARG A 170 -51.45 -2.57 14.70
C ARG A 170 -52.23 -2.94 15.96
N LYS A 171 -51.62 -2.91 17.14
CA LYS A 171 -52.31 -3.23 18.41
C LYS A 171 -53.24 -2.13 18.93
N ARG A 172 -53.20 -0.92 18.37
CA ARG A 172 -54.07 0.21 18.77
C ARG A 172 -55.32 0.36 17.90
N SER A 173 -55.47 -0.43 16.85
CA SER A 173 -56.58 -0.33 15.89
C SER A 173 -57.58 -1.48 15.98
N ILE A 174 -57.65 -2.16 17.14
CA ILE A 174 -58.68 -3.16 17.48
C ILE A 174 -59.31 -2.73 18.80
#